data_AF-A0A6B1FT60-F1
#
_entry.id   AF-A0A6B1FT60-F1
#
_cell.length_a   1.000
_cell.length_b   1.000
_cell.length_c   1.000
_cell.angle_alpha   90.00
_cell.angle_beta   90.00
_cell.angle_gamma   90.00
#
_symmetry.space_group_name_H-M   'P 1'
#
loop_
_entity.id
_entity.type
_entity.pdbx_description
1 polymer ?
#
loop_
_entity_poly.entity_id
_entity_poly.type
_entity_poly.pdbx_seq_one_letter_code
_entity_poly.pdbx_strand_id
1 'polypeptide(L)' 'MTNLTPDRILDVRALPGTRETIAYKDGGLFPVLALSNDGTVVAALRGGAGHNGRERRIEVVRSFDDGLTWTPPN' A
#
# COMPACT_ATOMS: atom_id res chain seq x y z
N MET A 1 22.09 7.29 36.52
CA MET A 1 20.87 6.79 35.87
C MET A 1 20.55 7.74 34.74
N THR A 2 20.78 7.34 33.50
CA THR A 2 20.49 8.16 32.31
C THR A 2 19.03 7.93 31.91
N ASN A 3 18.22 8.99 31.97
CA ASN A 3 16.87 9.00 31.40
C ASN A 3 17.00 8.88 29.89
N LEU A 4 16.63 7.72 29.34
CA LEU A 4 16.39 7.58 27.91
C LEU A 4 15.20 8.44 27.56
N THR A 5 15.37 9.39 26.64
CA THR A 5 14.24 10.06 26.00
C THR A 5 13.43 8.97 25.30
N PRO A 6 12.09 8.90 25.49
CA PRO A 6 11.30 7.92 24.79
C PRO A 6 11.56 8.09 23.30
N ASP A 7 11.84 6.98 22.61
CA ASP A 7 12.08 6.96 21.16
C ASP A 7 11.05 7.85 20.49
N ARG A 8 11.53 8.84 19.72
CA ARG A 8 10.66 9.82 19.06
C ARG A 8 9.86 9.07 18.00
N ILE A 9 8.65 8.63 18.34
CA ILE A 9 7.73 7.96 17.42
C ILE A 9 7.41 8.97 16.30
N LEU A 10 7.84 8.67 15.08
CA LEU A 10 7.42 9.39 13.89
C LEU A 10 6.04 8.86 13.46
N ASP A 11 4.99 9.62 13.75
CA ASP A 11 3.70 9.38 13.13
C ASP A 11 3.67 10.00 11.73
N VAL A 12 3.88 9.16 10.73
CA VAL A 12 3.84 9.58 9.32
C VAL A 12 2.48 10.19 8.96
N ARG A 13 1.38 9.70 9.57
CA ARG A 13 0.02 10.20 9.30
C ARG A 13 -0.20 11.63 9.78
N ALA A 14 0.57 12.08 10.77
CA ALA A 14 0.50 13.43 11.31
C ALA A 14 1.34 14.45 10.53
N LEU A 15 2.17 14.00 9.57
CA LEU A 15 3.02 14.91 8.79
C LEU A 15 2.17 15.71 7.78
N PRO A 16 2.43 17.02 7.61
CA PRO A 16 1.76 17.85 6.61
C PRO A 16 1.88 17.25 5.20
N GLY A 17 0.77 17.22 4.47
CA GLY A 17 0.72 16.68 3.10
C GLY A 17 0.59 15.16 3.02
N THR A 18 0.55 14.43 4.14
CA THR A 18 0.30 12.99 4.13
C THR A 18 -1.15 12.67 3.85
N ARG A 19 -1.39 11.66 3.01
CA ARG A 19 -2.71 11.11 2.74
C ARG A 19 -2.69 9.60 2.80
N GLU A 20 -3.73 9.03 3.39
CA GLU A 20 -4.00 7.59 3.40
C GLU A 20 -5.16 7.30 2.44
N THR A 21 -5.05 6.21 1.68
CA THR A 21 -6.06 5.76 0.73
C THR A 21 -6.05 4.24 0.64
N ILE A 22 -7.18 3.67 0.21
CA ILE A 22 -7.34 2.23 0.08
C ILE A 22 -7.07 1.85 -1.37
N ALA A 23 -5.97 1.13 -1.61
CA ALA A 23 -5.62 0.64 -2.94
C ALA A 23 -6.44 -0.61 -3.35
N TYR A 24 -6.77 -1.48 -2.39
CA TYR A 24 -7.57 -2.68 -2.63
C TYR A 24 -8.29 -3.10 -1.35
N LYS A 25 -9.62 -3.07 -1.39
CA LYS A 25 -10.49 -3.55 -0.30
C LYS A 25 -10.57 -5.09 -0.29
N ASP A 26 -10.50 -5.68 0.90
CA ASP A 26 -10.66 -7.14 1.13
C ASP A 26 -9.61 -8.02 0.41
N GLY A 27 -8.44 -7.44 0.10
CA GLY A 27 -7.32 -8.10 -0.57
C GLY A 27 -5.99 -7.41 -0.28
N GLY A 28 -5.04 -7.45 -1.22
CA GLY A 28 -3.82 -6.65 -1.13
C GLY A 28 -2.68 -7.25 -0.30
N LEU A 29 -2.65 -8.56 -0.10
CA LEU A 29 -1.61 -9.21 0.70
C LEU A 29 -0.26 -9.20 -0.04
N PHE A 30 0.83 -8.97 0.70
CA PHE A 30 2.20 -8.99 0.18
C PHE A 30 2.43 -8.04 -1.01
N PRO A 31 2.13 -6.74 -0.88
CA PRO A 31 2.25 -5.81 -1.99
C PRO A 31 3.71 -5.55 -2.35
N VAL A 32 3.99 -5.49 -3.64
CA VAL A 32 5.23 -4.96 -4.21
C VAL A 32 4.87 -3.80 -5.12
N LEU A 33 5.48 -2.64 -4.89
CA LEU A 33 5.24 -1.43 -5.66
C LEU A 33 6.42 -1.13 -6.59
N ALA A 34 6.11 -0.66 -7.79
CA ALA A 34 7.06 -0.06 -8.72
C ALA A 34 6.51 1.27 -9.26
N LEU A 35 7.39 2.24 -9.46
CA LEU A 35 7.08 3.52 -10.11
C LEU A 35 7.66 3.48 -11.53
N SER A 36 6.82 3.69 -12.55
CA SER A 36 7.28 3.83 -13.93
C SER A 36 7.72 5.27 -14.24
N ASN A 37 8.42 5.44 -15.36
CA ASN A 37 8.96 6.73 -15.79
C ASN A 37 7.89 7.79 -16.08
N ASP A 38 6.64 7.39 -16.33
CA ASP A 38 5.49 8.27 -16.56
C ASP A 38 4.75 8.65 -15.26
N GLY A 39 5.26 8.22 -14.10
CA GLY A 39 4.63 8.48 -12.79
C GLY A 39 3.57 7.47 -12.38
N THR A 40 3.23 6.47 -13.22
CA THR A 40 2.28 5.43 -12.82
C THR A 40 2.85 4.59 -11.68
N VAL A 41 2.07 4.41 -10.62
CA VAL A 41 2.38 3.47 -9.55
C VAL A 41 1.72 2.14 -9.89
N VAL A 42 2.50 1.07 -9.95
CA VAL A 42 2.02 -0.30 -10.19
C VAL A 42 2.21 -1.11 -8.91
N ALA A 43 1.15 -1.75 -8.44
CA ALA A 43 1.22 -2.68 -7.32
C ALA A 43 0.84 -4.10 -7.77
N ALA A 44 1.76 -5.04 -7.60
CA ALA A 44 1.50 -6.48 -7.69
C ALA A 44 1.25 -7.01 -6.28
N LEU A 45 0.15 -7.74 -6.10
CA LEU A 45 -0.32 -8.15 -4.78
C LEU A 45 -1.13 -9.45 -4.86
N ARG A 46 -1.37 -10.09 -3.71
CA ARG A 46 -2.21 -11.29 -3.62
C ARG A 46 -3.64 -10.90 -3.25
N GLY A 47 -4.58 -11.35 -4.08
CA GLY A 47 -6.02 -11.17 -3.91
C GLY A 47 -6.79 -12.49 -4.05
N GLY A 48 -8.11 -12.37 -4.12
CA GLY A 48 -9.05 -13.46 -4.41
C GLY A 48 -9.37 -14.43 -3.28
N ALA A 49 -8.52 -14.51 -2.26
CA ALA A 49 -8.82 -15.19 -1.02
C ALA A 49 -8.01 -14.60 0.14
N GLY A 50 -8.41 -14.92 1.37
CA GLY A 50 -7.61 -14.62 2.56
C GLY A 50 -6.24 -15.33 2.54
N HIS A 51 -5.39 -15.04 3.53
CA HIS A 51 -3.99 -15.47 3.58
C HIS A 51 -3.74 -16.95 3.22
N ASN A 52 -4.64 -17.86 3.66
CA ASN A 52 -4.55 -19.31 3.45
C ASN A 52 -5.64 -19.88 2.51
N GLY A 53 -6.38 -19.04 1.79
CA GLY A 53 -7.46 -19.47 0.91
C GLY A 53 -6.98 -20.06 -0.42
N ARG A 54 -7.83 -20.87 -1.04
CA ARG A 54 -7.52 -21.61 -2.29
C ARG A 54 -7.67 -20.77 -3.56
N GLU A 55 -8.61 -19.82 -3.58
CA GLU A 55 -8.87 -18.93 -4.74
C GLU A 55 -7.89 -17.74 -4.84
N ARG A 56 -6.66 -17.95 -4.36
CA ARG A 56 -5.63 -16.91 -4.35
C ARG A 56 -5.07 -16.68 -5.75
N ARG A 57 -4.92 -15.41 -6.11
CA ARG A 57 -4.39 -14.95 -7.40
C ARG A 57 -3.46 -13.76 -7.21
N ILE A 58 -2.59 -13.56 -8.19
CA ILE A 58 -1.78 -12.35 -8.28
C ILE A 58 -2.60 -11.34 -9.07
N GLU A 59 -2.97 -10.24 -8.42
CA GLU A 59 -3.65 -9.13 -9.06
C GLU A 59 -2.65 -8.00 -9.31
N VAL A 60 -2.99 -7.13 -10.25
CA VAL A 60 -2.30 -5.87 -10.46
C VAL A 60 -3.29 -4.71 -10.36
N VAL A 61 -3.02 -3.77 -9.47
CA VAL A 61 -3.71 -2.48 -9.39
C VAL A 61 -2.73 -1.36 -9.72
N ARG A 62 -3.23 -0.26 -10.28
CA ARG A 62 -2.42 0.88 -10.69
C ARG A 62 -3.01 2.18 -10.17
N SER A 63 -2.14 3.15 -9.89
CA SER A 63 -2.53 4.55 -9.70
C SER A 63 -1.86 5.40 -10.77
N PHE A 64 -2.64 6.33 -11.31
CA PHE A 64 -2.20 7.30 -12.33
C PHE A 64 -2.14 8.73 -11.77
N ASP A 65 -2.29 8.88 -10.45
CA ASP A 65 -2.47 10.14 -9.74
C ASP A 65 -1.71 10.12 -8.41
N ASP A 66 -0.42 9.74 -8.46
CA ASP A 66 0.50 9.75 -7.31
C ASP A 66 0.02 8.90 -6.11
N GLY A 67 -0.73 7.83 -6.39
CA GLY A 67 -1.24 6.91 -5.38
C GLY A 67 -2.60 7.29 -4.81
N LEU A 68 -3.27 8.36 -5.29
CA LEU A 68 -4.53 8.86 -4.71
C LEU A 68 -5.72 7.93 -5.00
N THR A 69 -5.85 7.47 -6.24
CA THR A 69 -6.87 6.53 -6.69
C THR A 69 -6.26 5.32 -7.37
N TRP A 70 -6.96 4.19 -7.32
CA TRP A 70 -6.45 2.90 -7.78
C TRP A 70 -7.45 2.20 -8.69
N THR A 71 -6.94 1.55 -9.74
CA THR A 71 -7.75 0.70 -10.60
C THR A 71 -8.31 -0.50 -9.82
N PRO A 72 -9.46 -1.06 -10.23
CA PRO A 72 -9.89 -2.35 -9.73
C PRO A 72 -8.83 -3.44 -9.93
N PRO A 73 -8.81 -4.46 -9.06
CA PRO A 73 -7.97 -5.64 -9.26
C PRO A 73 -8.48 -6.45 -10.45
N ASN A 74 -7.55 -7.02 -11.23
CA ASN A 74 -7.83 -7.86 -12.41
C ASN A 74 -7.43 -9.30 -12.15
#